data_AF-A0A947PUL0-F1
#
_entry.id   AF-A0A947PUL0-F1
#
_cell.length_a   1.000
_cell.length_b   1.000
_cell.length_c   1.000
_cell.angle_alpha   90.00
_cell.angle_beta   90.00
_cell.angle_gamma   90.00
#
_symmetry.space_group_name_H-M   'P 1'
#
loop_
_entity.id
_entity.type
_entity.pdbx_description
1 polymer ?
#
loop_
_entity_poly.entity_id
_entity_poly.type
_entity_poly.pdbx_seq_one_letter_code
_entity_poly.pdbx_strand_id
1 'polypeptide(L)'
;MQQGVLKKKGWGPLGRVLVLAAATGLAACGGGSDGDAGSTPAPAATSLAGTAAVGAPIVGGTVQVRCSGGNVLESVTSATGAWQVDTTGQSLPCAVRVSGGSLAAGQALHSVALSFDTTNITPLTDLIVANATGKLPSAWWGSTGPTDVGTIASAQVDKALASLRAALGLTVLQTFDPRTVAFSAAPKDKVDDVLEALQQALAALGMDYVALVSAASNTTFTLSDGFRIALGNAHTTITVGGTGGGGGTGNGGGSGTGGTYTLTLNVNAGGVVAPPVTITNVPKPSTQAEFCSEITNPSSGIGLTQAVPGGSGTLTINSCAFSGNTGSVSATLTITSPVAMTVPYTVTYTYN
;
A
#
# COMPACT_ATOMS: atom_id res chain seq x y z
N MET A 1 -45.50 5.92 49.68
CA MET A 1 -46.93 6.01 49.34
C MET A 1 -47.00 5.91 47.82
N GLN A 2 -47.60 4.96 47.10
CA GLN A 2 -48.53 3.83 47.30
C GLN A 2 -48.05 2.70 46.36
N GLN A 3 -48.00 1.42 46.78
CA GLN A 3 -48.96 0.34 46.44
C GLN A 3 -49.27 0.26 44.93
N GLY A 4 -49.11 -0.81 44.15
CA GLY A 4 -49.10 -2.25 44.40
C GLY A 4 -49.93 -2.91 43.27
N VAL A 5 -49.59 -4.14 42.86
CA VAL A 5 -50.50 -5.27 42.49
C VAL A 5 -49.77 -6.28 41.59
N LEU A 6 -49.61 -7.48 42.16
CA LEU A 6 -49.25 -8.75 41.53
C LEU A 6 -50.41 -9.32 40.70
N LYS A 7 -50.10 -10.06 39.63
CA LYS A 7 -50.87 -11.28 39.26
C LYS A 7 -49.93 -12.42 38.87
N LYS A 8 -50.09 -13.52 39.63
CA LYS A 8 -49.51 -14.85 39.43
C LYS A 8 -50.18 -15.59 38.27
N LYS A 9 -49.47 -16.52 37.63
CA LYS A 9 -50.06 -17.73 37.03
C LYS A 9 -49.08 -18.90 37.19
N GLY A 10 -49.43 -19.87 38.05
CA GLY A 10 -48.80 -21.21 38.14
C GLY A 10 -49.33 -22.13 37.03
N TRP A 11 -49.00 -23.41 36.89
CA TRP A 11 -48.25 -24.43 37.66
C TRP A 11 -47.91 -25.57 36.64
N GLY A 12 -46.92 -26.45 36.91
CA GLY A 12 -46.43 -27.56 36.05
C GLY A 12 -47.43 -28.73 35.80
N PRO A 13 -47.03 -30.02 35.62
CA PRO A 13 -45.70 -30.64 35.79
C PRO A 13 -45.33 -31.81 34.79
N LEU A 14 -44.14 -32.41 35.01
CA LEU A 14 -43.78 -33.86 34.97
C LEU A 14 -44.18 -34.78 33.78
N GLY A 15 -43.19 -35.54 33.25
CA GLY A 15 -43.44 -36.82 32.57
C GLY A 15 -42.22 -37.45 31.87
N ARG A 16 -41.53 -38.36 32.58
CA ARG A 16 -40.38 -39.21 32.16
C ARG A 16 -40.78 -40.34 31.20
N VAL A 17 -39.86 -40.83 30.34
CA VAL A 17 -39.55 -42.25 29.97
C VAL A 17 -38.20 -42.19 29.21
N LEU A 18 -37.03 -42.74 29.59
CA LEU A 18 -36.55 -44.07 30.00
C LEU A 18 -36.66 -45.17 28.93
N VAL A 19 -35.60 -45.40 28.15
CA VAL A 19 -35.30 -46.74 27.60
C VAL A 19 -33.83 -47.08 27.86
N LEU A 20 -33.70 -48.25 28.46
CA LEU A 20 -32.52 -48.94 28.97
C LEU A 20 -32.20 -50.07 27.97
N ALA A 21 -30.95 -50.25 27.57
CA ALA A 21 -30.48 -51.51 26.99
C ALA A 21 -29.02 -51.74 27.38
N ALA A 22 -28.78 -52.89 28.03
CA ALA A 22 -27.54 -53.30 28.66
C ALA A 22 -27.07 -54.66 28.09
N ALA A 23 -25.80 -54.98 28.40
CA ALA A 23 -25.08 -56.26 28.28
C ALA A 23 -24.47 -56.53 26.89
N THR A 24 -23.24 -57.05 26.74
CA THR A 24 -22.42 -57.95 27.57
C THR A 24 -20.92 -57.72 27.34
N GLY A 25 -20.10 -57.98 28.36
CA GLY A 25 -18.65 -57.95 28.26
C GLY A 25 -18.03 -59.19 27.60
N LEU A 26 -16.83 -59.00 27.06
CA LEU A 26 -15.86 -60.06 26.82
C LEU A 26 -14.52 -59.58 27.35
N ALA A 27 -14.13 -60.13 28.51
CA ALA A 27 -12.78 -59.99 29.03
C ALA A 27 -11.87 -60.92 28.22
N ALA A 28 -10.98 -60.34 27.42
CA ALA A 28 -9.82 -61.02 26.88
C ALA A 28 -8.57 -60.43 27.54
N CYS A 29 -8.12 -61.09 28.60
CA CYS A 29 -6.77 -60.98 29.10
C CYS A 29 -5.89 -61.86 28.21
N GLY A 30 -5.16 -61.25 27.29
CA GLY A 30 -4.14 -61.89 26.46
C GLY A 30 -2.90 -61.02 26.50
N GLY A 31 -1.84 -61.53 27.14
CA GLY A 31 -0.54 -60.89 27.20
C GLY A 31 0.22 -61.01 25.88
N GLY A 32 1.09 -60.04 25.64
CA GLY A 32 2.05 -60.02 24.54
C GLY A 32 2.79 -58.69 24.56
N SER A 33 4.07 -58.72 24.94
CA SER A 33 5.02 -57.63 24.78
C SER A 33 4.93 -57.03 23.38
N ASP A 34 5.16 -55.72 23.22
CA ASP A 34 6.00 -55.14 22.16
C ASP A 34 5.82 -53.62 22.07
N GLY A 35 6.94 -52.90 22.21
CA GLY A 35 7.15 -51.54 21.71
C GLY A 35 6.36 -50.43 22.40
N ASP A 36 7.07 -49.61 23.20
CA ASP A 36 6.72 -48.20 23.36
C ASP A 36 6.65 -47.57 21.97
N ALA A 37 5.46 -47.58 21.37
CA ALA A 37 5.15 -46.79 20.20
C ALA A 37 5.16 -45.34 20.69
N GLY A 38 6.34 -44.72 20.63
CA GLY A 38 6.49 -43.29 20.79
C GLY A 38 5.53 -42.61 19.83
N SER A 39 4.41 -42.14 20.38
CA SER A 39 3.42 -41.35 19.65
C SER A 39 4.17 -40.16 19.07
N THR A 40 4.32 -40.11 17.75
CA THR A 40 4.94 -38.97 17.07
C THR A 40 4.19 -37.72 17.54
N PRO A 41 4.89 -36.72 18.10
CA PRO A 41 4.22 -35.51 18.58
C PRO A 41 3.41 -34.88 17.45
N ALA A 42 2.18 -34.45 17.75
CA ALA A 42 1.39 -33.69 16.80
C ALA A 42 2.18 -32.41 16.41
N PRO A 43 2.12 -31.97 15.13
CA PRO A 43 2.79 -30.75 14.70
C PRO A 43 2.37 -29.56 15.56
N ALA A 44 3.32 -28.68 15.89
CA ALA A 44 2.99 -27.44 16.57
C ALA A 44 2.08 -26.58 15.68
N ALA A 45 1.04 -26.00 16.28
CA ALA A 45 0.09 -25.16 15.56
C ALA A 45 0.78 -23.88 15.08
N THR A 46 0.57 -23.53 13.81
CA THR A 46 1.11 -22.31 13.19
C THR A 46 0.03 -21.61 12.38
N SER A 47 0.14 -20.30 12.19
CA SER A 47 -0.82 -19.55 11.37
C SER A 47 -0.11 -18.46 10.58
N LEU A 48 -0.66 -18.10 9.43
CA LEU A 48 -0.35 -16.83 8.75
C LEU A 48 -1.54 -15.89 8.88
N ALA A 49 -1.26 -14.62 9.12
CA ALA A 49 -2.26 -13.57 9.18
C ALA A 49 -1.72 -12.26 8.63
N GLY A 50 -2.58 -11.29 8.36
CA GLY A 50 -2.15 -9.94 7.99
C GLY A 50 -3.28 -9.10 7.46
N THR A 51 -2.93 -7.96 6.84
CA THR A 51 -3.89 -7.05 6.23
C THR A 51 -3.71 -7.02 4.72
N ALA A 52 -4.82 -7.17 4.00
CA ALA A 52 -4.89 -7.01 2.56
C ALA A 52 -5.54 -5.66 2.23
N ALA A 53 -4.80 -4.77 1.55
CA ALA A 53 -5.27 -3.41 1.27
C ALA A 53 -4.59 -2.80 0.04
N VAL A 54 -5.30 -1.86 -0.60
CA VAL A 54 -4.75 -0.99 -1.65
C VAL A 54 -4.61 0.47 -1.19
N GLY A 55 -4.90 0.76 0.08
CA GLY A 55 -5.18 2.10 0.64
C GLY A 55 -6.63 2.18 1.15
N ALA A 56 -7.49 1.29 0.65
CA ALA A 56 -8.70 0.85 1.35
C ALA A 56 -8.55 -0.65 1.64
N PRO A 57 -9.24 -1.18 2.67
CA PRO A 57 -9.24 -2.61 2.93
C PRO A 57 -9.81 -3.37 1.74
N ILE A 58 -9.17 -4.48 1.37
CA ILE A 58 -9.73 -5.42 0.41
C ILE A 58 -10.77 -6.25 1.17
N VAL A 59 -12.06 -6.03 0.91
CA VAL A 59 -13.16 -6.69 1.63
C VAL A 59 -13.68 -7.87 0.83
N GLY A 60 -13.80 -9.03 1.46
CA GLY A 60 -14.34 -10.24 0.82
C GLY A 60 -13.45 -10.80 -0.29
N GLY A 61 -12.16 -10.49 -0.29
CA GLY A 61 -11.18 -11.04 -1.20
C GLY A 61 -10.80 -12.47 -0.80
N THR A 62 -10.69 -13.36 -1.77
CA THR A 62 -10.20 -14.72 -1.54
C THR A 62 -8.69 -14.69 -1.39
N VAL A 63 -8.21 -15.13 -0.23
CA VAL A 63 -6.77 -15.31 0.04
C VAL A 63 -6.40 -16.75 -0.20
N GLN A 64 -5.40 -16.98 -1.03
CA GLN A 64 -4.80 -18.29 -1.30
C GLN A 64 -3.37 -18.30 -0.79
N VAL A 65 -2.99 -19.37 -0.09
CA VAL A 65 -1.63 -19.56 0.45
C VAL A 65 -1.05 -20.86 -0.09
N ARG A 66 0.10 -20.78 -0.75
CA ARG A 66 0.87 -21.93 -1.25
C ARG A 66 2.23 -21.96 -0.58
N CYS A 67 2.39 -22.86 0.39
CA CYS A 67 3.66 -23.10 1.06
C CYS A 67 4.55 -24.10 0.29
N SER A 68 5.85 -24.12 0.62
CA SER A 68 6.81 -25.04 0.01
C SER A 68 6.36 -26.50 0.16
N GLY A 69 6.07 -27.16 -0.96
CA GLY A 69 5.60 -28.55 -0.99
C GLY A 69 4.17 -28.77 -0.48
N GLY A 70 3.45 -27.73 -0.08
CA GLY A 70 2.10 -27.80 0.50
C GLY A 70 0.96 -27.79 -0.53
N ASN A 71 -0.25 -28.08 -0.05
CA ASN A 71 -1.50 -27.79 -0.79
C ASN A 71 -1.83 -26.30 -0.72
N VAL A 72 -2.69 -25.82 -1.63
CA VAL A 72 -3.23 -24.46 -1.51
C VAL A 72 -4.21 -24.42 -0.34
N LEU A 73 -3.97 -23.51 0.59
CA LEU A 73 -4.88 -23.17 1.69
C LEU A 73 -5.67 -21.92 1.30
N GLU A 74 -6.90 -21.80 1.80
CA GLU A 74 -7.77 -20.66 1.49
C GLU A 74 -8.30 -19.96 2.75
N SER A 75 -8.51 -18.66 2.62
CA SER A 75 -9.17 -17.80 3.60
C SER A 75 -9.87 -16.64 2.87
N VAL A 76 -10.55 -15.78 3.61
CA VAL A 76 -11.25 -14.60 3.07
C VAL A 76 -10.93 -13.39 3.93
N THR A 77 -10.74 -12.24 3.28
CA THR A 77 -10.51 -10.99 4.00
C THR A 77 -11.80 -10.46 4.64
N SER A 78 -11.67 -9.95 5.86
CA SER A 78 -12.77 -9.32 6.60
C SER A 78 -13.06 -7.89 6.10
N ALA A 79 -14.03 -7.21 6.74
CA ALA A 79 -14.35 -5.81 6.48
C ALA A 79 -13.19 -4.83 6.73
N THR A 80 -12.18 -5.25 7.50
CA THR A 80 -10.96 -4.45 7.78
C THR A 80 -9.79 -4.85 6.88
N GLY A 81 -9.99 -5.76 5.92
CA GLY A 81 -8.91 -6.34 5.13
C GLY A 81 -8.09 -7.39 5.87
N ALA A 82 -8.33 -7.61 7.17
CA ALA A 82 -7.65 -8.64 7.94
C ALA A 82 -8.00 -10.05 7.43
N TRP A 83 -7.00 -10.93 7.38
CA TRP A 83 -7.12 -12.33 7.01
C TRP A 83 -6.26 -13.21 7.91
N GLN A 84 -6.62 -14.50 8.02
CA GLN A 84 -5.83 -15.51 8.73
C GLN A 84 -6.07 -16.91 8.14
N VAL A 85 -5.05 -17.75 8.12
CA VAL A 85 -5.16 -19.17 7.76
C VAL A 85 -4.30 -20.03 8.69
N ASP A 86 -4.79 -21.22 9.04
CA ASP A 86 -4.02 -22.24 9.75
C ASP A 86 -2.97 -22.84 8.80
N THR A 87 -1.71 -22.78 9.18
CA THR A 87 -0.57 -23.31 8.41
C THR A 87 0.09 -24.49 9.10
N THR A 88 -0.58 -25.13 10.06
CA THR A 88 -0.06 -26.29 10.78
C THR A 88 0.40 -27.37 9.79
N GLY A 89 1.65 -27.81 9.94
CA GLY A 89 2.26 -28.81 9.06
C GLY A 89 2.74 -28.29 7.69
N GLN A 90 2.67 -26.98 7.44
CA GLN A 90 3.25 -26.38 6.23
C GLN A 90 4.75 -26.09 6.40
N SER A 91 5.44 -25.88 5.28
CA SER A 91 6.86 -25.48 5.25
C SER A 91 7.05 -24.15 4.53
N LEU A 92 7.85 -23.27 5.12
CA LEU A 92 8.21 -21.97 4.53
C LEU A 92 9.20 -22.15 3.35
N PRO A 93 9.31 -21.17 2.44
CA PRO A 93 8.48 -19.97 2.30
C PRO A 93 7.06 -20.30 1.83
N CYS A 94 6.13 -19.35 2.01
CA CYS A 94 4.79 -19.42 1.44
C CYS A 94 4.50 -18.25 0.52
N ALA A 95 3.93 -18.52 -0.65
CA ALA A 95 3.37 -17.52 -1.54
C ALA A 95 1.94 -17.23 -1.12
N VAL A 96 1.57 -15.97 -1.11
CA VAL A 96 0.22 -15.53 -0.74
C VAL A 96 -0.34 -14.71 -1.89
N ARG A 97 -1.61 -14.92 -2.23
CA ARG A 97 -2.34 -14.15 -3.23
C ARG A 97 -3.70 -13.74 -2.68
N VAL A 98 -4.12 -12.51 -2.91
CA VAL A 98 -5.51 -12.08 -2.75
C VAL A 98 -6.10 -11.72 -4.11
N SER A 99 -7.34 -12.12 -4.36
CA SER A 99 -8.08 -11.77 -5.57
C SER A 99 -9.58 -11.66 -5.29
N GLY A 100 -10.32 -10.97 -6.18
CA GLY A 100 -11.76 -10.74 -6.00
C GLY A 100 -12.07 -9.75 -4.88
N GLY A 101 -13.28 -9.86 -4.30
CA GLY A 101 -13.74 -8.91 -3.29
C GLY A 101 -13.87 -7.49 -3.85
N SER A 102 -13.39 -6.49 -3.10
CA SER A 102 -13.37 -5.09 -3.53
C SER A 102 -12.22 -4.71 -4.48
N LEU A 103 -11.38 -5.67 -4.92
CA LEU A 103 -10.40 -5.42 -5.97
C LEU A 103 -11.09 -5.26 -7.34
N ALA A 104 -10.42 -4.56 -8.26
CA ALA A 104 -10.87 -4.49 -9.64
C ALA A 104 -10.94 -5.90 -10.28
N ALA A 105 -11.89 -6.09 -11.20
CA ALA A 105 -12.08 -7.40 -11.84
C ALA A 105 -10.79 -7.87 -12.53
N GLY A 106 -10.37 -9.11 -12.22
CA GLY A 106 -9.15 -9.70 -12.75
C GLY A 106 -7.85 -9.25 -12.05
N GLN A 107 -7.90 -8.27 -11.13
CA GLN A 107 -6.76 -7.86 -10.34
C GLN A 107 -6.48 -8.87 -9.22
N ALA A 108 -5.19 -9.09 -8.94
CA ALA A 108 -4.71 -9.84 -7.79
C ALA A 108 -3.43 -9.18 -7.27
N LEU A 109 -3.20 -9.32 -5.96
CA LEU A 109 -1.98 -8.87 -5.30
C LEU A 109 -1.32 -10.06 -4.61
N HIS A 110 0.01 -10.03 -4.56
CA HIS A 110 0.81 -11.13 -4.06
C HIS A 110 1.75 -10.71 -2.95
N SER A 111 2.18 -11.69 -2.16
CA SER A 111 3.16 -11.53 -1.10
C SER A 111 3.92 -12.85 -0.89
N VAL A 112 4.98 -12.80 -0.08
CA VAL A 112 5.74 -13.98 0.34
C VAL A 112 5.95 -13.93 1.85
N ALA A 113 5.57 -15.01 2.52
CA ALA A 113 5.83 -15.24 3.92
C ALA A 113 7.14 -16.02 4.12
N LEU A 114 8.03 -15.48 4.94
CA LEU A 114 9.30 -16.12 5.34
C LEU A 114 9.28 -16.61 6.80
N SER A 115 8.21 -16.31 7.54
CA SER A 115 7.89 -16.84 8.86
C SER A 115 6.37 -17.07 8.95
N PHE A 116 5.91 -17.88 9.93
CA PHE A 116 4.49 -18.09 10.19
C PHE A 116 3.93 -17.02 11.15
N ASP A 117 3.97 -15.76 10.71
CA ASP A 117 3.49 -14.60 11.46
C ASP A 117 2.66 -13.65 10.56
N THR A 118 2.94 -12.35 10.62
CA THR A 118 2.29 -11.33 9.82
C THR A 118 2.83 -11.33 8.40
N THR A 119 1.92 -11.42 7.41
CA THR A 119 2.18 -11.25 5.98
C THR A 119 1.10 -10.36 5.39
N ASN A 120 1.47 -9.13 5.04
CA ASN A 120 0.54 -8.21 4.39
C ASN A 120 0.42 -8.52 2.90
N ILE A 121 -0.72 -8.16 2.31
CA ILE A 121 -0.98 -8.31 0.87
C ILE A 121 -1.38 -6.94 0.32
N THR A 122 -0.41 -6.21 -0.21
CA THR A 122 -0.58 -4.82 -0.68
C THR A 122 0.12 -4.61 -2.02
N PRO A 123 -0.15 -3.50 -2.74
CA PRO A 123 0.67 -3.11 -3.88
C PRO A 123 2.18 -3.11 -3.59
N LEU A 124 2.61 -2.73 -2.39
CA LEU A 124 4.04 -2.74 -2.04
C LEU A 124 4.61 -4.16 -1.99
N THR A 125 3.89 -5.12 -1.41
CA THR A 125 4.35 -6.52 -1.36
C THR A 125 4.32 -7.18 -2.73
N ASP A 126 3.36 -6.80 -3.57
CA ASP A 126 3.24 -7.32 -4.93
C ASP A 126 4.42 -6.83 -5.80
N LEU A 127 4.86 -5.57 -5.64
CA LEU A 127 6.09 -5.06 -6.26
C LEU A 127 7.35 -5.74 -5.74
N ILE A 128 7.39 -6.08 -4.44
CA ILE A 128 8.50 -6.86 -3.86
C ILE A 128 8.54 -8.25 -4.49
N VAL A 129 7.40 -8.93 -4.64
CA VAL A 129 7.31 -10.23 -5.33
C VAL A 129 7.79 -10.10 -6.77
N ALA A 130 7.34 -9.07 -7.50
CA ALA A 130 7.75 -8.85 -8.87
C ALA A 130 9.28 -8.72 -8.99
N ASN A 131 9.89 -7.88 -8.16
CA ASN A 131 11.33 -7.66 -8.18
C ASN A 131 12.13 -8.86 -7.68
N ALA A 132 11.66 -9.53 -6.63
CA ALA A 132 12.31 -10.72 -6.09
C ALA A 132 12.34 -11.82 -7.15
N THR A 133 11.22 -12.09 -7.81
CA THR A 133 11.09 -13.20 -8.77
C THR A 133 11.60 -12.88 -10.16
N GLY A 134 11.75 -11.59 -10.50
CA GLY A 134 12.05 -11.13 -11.85
C GLY A 134 10.91 -11.44 -12.84
N LYS A 135 9.68 -11.62 -12.35
CA LYS A 135 8.49 -12.03 -13.11
C LYS A 135 7.31 -11.14 -12.75
N LEU A 136 6.32 -11.05 -13.63
CA LEU A 136 5.02 -10.54 -13.21
C LEU A 136 4.43 -11.49 -12.14
N PRO A 137 3.95 -10.98 -10.99
CA PRO A 137 3.44 -11.82 -9.89
C PRO A 137 2.34 -12.80 -10.32
N SER A 138 1.45 -12.39 -11.23
CA SER A 138 0.41 -13.26 -11.79
C SER A 138 0.99 -14.43 -12.61
N ALA A 139 2.05 -14.18 -13.39
CA ALA A 139 2.74 -15.21 -14.15
C ALA A 139 3.57 -16.14 -13.25
N TRP A 140 4.17 -15.58 -12.20
CA TRP A 140 4.86 -16.37 -11.17
C TRP A 140 3.87 -17.27 -10.41
N TRP A 141 2.70 -16.75 -10.05
CA TRP A 141 1.66 -17.50 -9.36
C TRP A 141 1.13 -18.69 -10.17
N GLY A 142 0.90 -18.51 -11.48
CA GLY A 142 0.34 -19.56 -12.33
C GLY A 142 -1.12 -19.88 -12.00
N SER A 143 -1.53 -21.15 -12.11
CA SER A 143 -2.91 -21.58 -11.87
C SER A 143 -3.17 -22.14 -10.47
N THR A 144 -2.18 -22.83 -9.89
CA THR A 144 -2.32 -23.56 -8.61
C THR A 144 -1.34 -23.09 -7.54
N GLY A 145 -0.80 -21.88 -7.71
CA GLY A 145 0.28 -21.33 -6.90
C GLY A 145 1.67 -21.70 -7.43
N PRO A 146 2.69 -20.91 -7.07
CA PRO A 146 4.05 -21.08 -7.58
C PRO A 146 4.68 -22.39 -7.09
N THR A 147 5.17 -23.20 -8.00
CA THR A 147 5.89 -24.45 -7.68
C THR A 147 7.31 -24.20 -7.20
N ASP A 148 7.88 -23.02 -7.51
CA ASP A 148 9.24 -22.62 -7.19
C ASP A 148 9.33 -21.79 -5.89
N VAL A 149 8.25 -21.66 -5.11
CA VAL A 149 8.24 -20.86 -3.87
C VAL A 149 9.31 -21.29 -2.85
N GLY A 150 9.63 -22.59 -2.81
CA GLY A 150 10.70 -23.13 -1.98
C GLY A 150 12.10 -22.61 -2.30
N THR A 151 12.27 -21.96 -3.46
CA THR A 151 13.55 -21.39 -3.91
C THR A 151 13.73 -19.92 -3.51
N ILE A 152 12.68 -19.26 -3.02
CA ILE A 152 12.76 -17.84 -2.65
C ILE A 152 13.55 -17.68 -1.34
N ALA A 153 14.75 -17.11 -1.46
CA ALA A 153 15.61 -16.83 -0.31
C ALA A 153 15.27 -15.49 0.35
N SER A 154 15.48 -15.38 1.67
CA SER A 154 15.30 -14.13 2.42
C SER A 154 16.09 -12.96 1.82
N ALA A 155 17.36 -13.20 1.48
CA ALA A 155 18.23 -12.20 0.86
C ALA A 155 17.69 -11.64 -0.46
N GLN A 156 16.97 -12.46 -1.24
CA GLN A 156 16.34 -12.04 -2.49
C GLN A 156 15.15 -11.10 -2.22
N VAL A 157 14.33 -11.42 -1.22
CA VAL A 157 13.20 -10.57 -0.81
C VAL A 157 13.70 -9.27 -0.16
N ASP A 158 14.77 -9.32 0.62
CA ASP A 158 15.37 -8.13 1.24
C ASP A 158 16.01 -7.21 0.20
N LYS A 159 16.68 -7.77 -0.83
CA LYS A 159 17.15 -7.00 -1.98
C LYS A 159 15.98 -6.34 -2.71
N ALA A 160 14.88 -7.05 -2.91
CA ALA A 160 13.68 -6.49 -3.54
C ALA A 160 13.04 -5.36 -2.73
N LEU A 161 13.01 -5.48 -1.39
CA LEU A 161 12.58 -4.41 -0.50
C LEU A 161 13.50 -3.18 -0.59
N ALA A 162 14.81 -3.37 -0.67
CA ALA A 162 15.76 -2.27 -0.88
C ALA A 162 15.55 -1.60 -2.25
N SER A 163 15.35 -2.37 -3.32
CA SER A 163 15.03 -1.87 -4.66
C SER A 163 13.73 -1.07 -4.66
N LEU A 164 12.66 -1.56 -4.03
CA LEU A 164 11.39 -0.85 -3.88
C LEU A 164 11.59 0.50 -3.21
N ARG A 165 12.27 0.51 -2.05
CA ARG A 165 12.53 1.74 -1.29
C ARG A 165 13.31 2.77 -2.10
N ALA A 166 14.33 2.32 -2.84
CA ALA A 166 15.11 3.19 -3.71
C ALA A 166 14.29 3.73 -4.89
N ALA A 167 13.48 2.88 -5.54
CA ALA A 167 12.66 3.26 -6.69
C ALA A 167 11.56 4.26 -6.32
N LEU A 168 10.87 4.05 -5.20
CA LEU A 168 9.80 4.93 -4.73
C LEU A 168 10.32 6.22 -4.08
N GLY A 169 11.50 6.18 -3.44
CA GLY A 169 12.16 7.37 -2.91
C GLY A 169 11.47 8.05 -1.74
N LEU A 170 10.41 7.45 -1.17
CA LEU A 170 9.73 7.98 0.02
C LEU A 170 10.51 7.66 1.30
N THR A 171 10.85 8.67 2.08
CA THR A 171 11.59 8.52 3.34
C THR A 171 10.83 7.68 4.38
N VAL A 172 9.50 7.77 4.42
CA VAL A 172 8.66 7.02 5.36
C VAL A 172 8.81 5.49 5.21
N LEU A 173 9.09 5.00 4.00
CA LEU A 173 9.27 3.57 3.71
C LEU A 173 10.51 2.98 4.40
N GLN A 174 11.42 3.83 4.90
CA GLN A 174 12.57 3.40 5.70
C GLN A 174 12.20 3.10 7.17
N THR A 175 10.99 3.46 7.60
CA THR A 175 10.56 3.37 9.01
C THR A 175 9.72 2.14 9.33
N PHE A 176 9.47 1.28 8.35
CA PHE A 176 8.73 0.02 8.50
C PHE A 176 9.06 -0.98 7.39
N ASP A 177 8.78 -2.25 7.65
CA ASP A 177 8.78 -3.29 6.63
C ASP A 177 7.34 -3.54 6.14
N PRO A 178 7.00 -3.19 4.89
CA PRO A 178 5.62 -3.32 4.38
C PRO A 178 5.14 -4.78 4.34
N ARG A 179 6.06 -5.76 4.40
CA ARG A 179 5.72 -7.19 4.37
C ARG A 179 5.09 -7.65 5.68
N THR A 180 5.56 -7.12 6.81
CA THR A 180 5.32 -7.71 8.14
C THR A 180 4.84 -6.71 9.18
N VAL A 181 4.89 -5.41 8.92
CA VAL A 181 4.38 -4.41 9.88
C VAL A 181 2.88 -4.58 10.09
N ALA A 182 2.44 -4.64 11.34
CA ALA A 182 1.01 -4.56 11.64
C ALA A 182 0.52 -3.15 11.30
N PHE A 183 -0.59 -3.04 10.57
CA PHE A 183 -1.14 -1.77 10.15
C PHE A 183 -2.67 -1.84 10.01
N SER A 184 -3.33 -0.70 10.13
CA SER A 184 -4.75 -0.53 9.83
C SER A 184 -4.89 0.06 8.43
N ALA A 185 -5.72 -0.54 7.57
CA ALA A 185 -6.10 0.04 6.28
C ALA A 185 -7.10 1.19 6.49
N ALA A 186 -6.63 2.25 7.12
CA ALA A 186 -7.41 3.42 7.48
C ALA A 186 -6.53 4.68 7.40
N PRO A 187 -7.13 5.85 7.11
CA PRO A 187 -6.38 7.08 6.96
C PRO A 187 -5.47 7.38 8.16
N LYS A 188 -4.30 7.95 7.89
CA LYS A 188 -3.25 8.30 8.88
C LYS A 188 -2.47 7.11 9.44
N ASP A 189 -2.76 5.88 9.01
CA ASP A 189 -1.79 4.81 9.13
C ASP A 189 -0.70 5.02 8.07
N LYS A 190 0.56 5.00 8.48
CA LYS A 190 1.70 5.28 7.58
C LYS A 190 1.81 4.31 6.40
N VAL A 191 1.31 3.08 6.53
CA VAL A 191 1.28 2.13 5.41
C VAL A 191 0.15 2.53 4.47
N ASP A 192 -1.04 2.77 5.03
CA ASP A 192 -2.23 3.18 4.28
C ASP A 192 -2.00 4.47 3.48
N ASP A 193 -1.40 5.49 4.10
CA ASP A 193 -1.06 6.77 3.47
C ASP A 193 -0.11 6.57 2.27
N VAL A 194 0.83 5.62 2.34
CA VAL A 194 1.70 5.28 1.21
C VAL A 194 0.93 4.55 0.11
N LEU A 195 0.03 3.62 0.46
CA LEU A 195 -0.79 2.91 -0.51
C LEU A 195 -1.75 3.84 -1.24
N GLU A 196 -2.37 4.77 -0.52
CA GLU A 196 -3.21 5.81 -1.09
C GLU A 196 -2.39 6.75 -1.98
N ALA A 197 -1.20 7.19 -1.54
CA ALA A 197 -0.32 8.02 -2.34
C ALA A 197 0.09 7.34 -3.66
N LEU A 198 0.32 6.03 -3.62
CA LEU A 198 0.66 5.24 -4.80
C LEU A 198 -0.48 5.22 -5.82
N GLN A 199 -1.72 5.00 -5.37
CA GLN A 199 -2.89 5.04 -6.24
C GLN A 199 -3.11 6.43 -6.84
N GLN A 200 -2.98 7.49 -6.03
CA GLN A 200 -3.11 8.86 -6.51
C GLN A 200 -2.04 9.24 -7.53
N ALA A 201 -0.79 8.79 -7.34
CA ALA A 201 0.29 9.03 -8.30
C ALA A 201 0.06 8.33 -9.64
N LEU A 202 -0.41 7.07 -9.61
CA LEU A 202 -0.80 6.34 -10.82
C LEU A 202 -1.92 7.05 -11.57
N ALA A 203 -2.97 7.47 -10.86
CA ALA A 203 -4.11 8.18 -11.44
C ALA A 203 -3.69 9.54 -12.04
N ALA A 204 -2.88 10.31 -11.33
CA ALA A 204 -2.39 11.62 -11.79
C ALA A 204 -1.58 11.54 -13.09
N LEU A 205 -0.91 10.41 -13.32
CA LEU A 205 -0.10 10.17 -14.51
C LEU A 205 -0.82 9.36 -15.58
N GLY A 206 -2.07 8.94 -15.35
CA GLY A 206 -2.78 8.03 -16.24
C GLY A 206 -2.07 6.68 -16.43
N MET A 207 -1.28 6.25 -15.44
CA MET A 207 -0.47 5.04 -15.50
C MET A 207 -1.25 3.86 -14.92
N ASP A 208 -1.26 2.74 -15.64
CA ASP A 208 -1.80 1.49 -15.14
C ASP A 208 -0.87 0.88 -14.07
N TYR A 209 -1.45 0.30 -13.02
CA TYR A 209 -0.74 -0.47 -12.01
C TYR A 209 0.11 -1.59 -12.64
N VAL A 210 -0.35 -2.22 -13.72
CA VAL A 210 0.42 -3.26 -14.43
C VAL A 210 1.74 -2.73 -14.99
N ALA A 211 1.81 -1.47 -15.41
CA ALA A 211 3.05 -0.85 -15.88
C ALA A 211 4.07 -0.70 -14.74
N LEU A 212 3.60 -0.33 -13.55
CA LEU A 212 4.42 -0.24 -12.34
C LEU A 212 4.96 -1.62 -11.92
N VAL A 213 4.12 -2.65 -11.94
CA VAL A 213 4.53 -4.04 -11.67
C VAL A 213 5.54 -4.55 -12.70
N SER A 214 5.33 -4.22 -13.98
CA SER A 214 6.28 -4.55 -15.05
C SER A 214 7.64 -3.88 -14.82
N ALA A 215 7.65 -2.60 -14.43
CA ALA A 215 8.89 -1.90 -14.06
C ALA A 215 9.59 -2.58 -12.88
N ALA A 216 8.85 -2.99 -11.85
CA ALA A 216 9.38 -3.67 -10.68
C ALA A 216 9.98 -5.05 -10.98
N SER A 217 9.43 -5.77 -11.97
CA SER A 217 9.94 -7.10 -12.36
C SER A 217 11.32 -7.07 -13.04
N ASN A 218 11.85 -5.90 -13.39
CA ASN A 218 13.19 -5.79 -13.93
C ASN A 218 14.26 -5.96 -12.85
N THR A 219 15.44 -6.42 -13.25
CA THR A 219 16.61 -6.56 -12.36
C THR A 219 17.03 -5.25 -11.70
N THR A 220 16.77 -4.12 -12.37
CA THR A 220 16.88 -2.78 -11.81
C THR A 220 15.49 -2.16 -11.77
N PHE A 221 14.96 -1.95 -10.57
CA PHE A 221 13.68 -1.26 -10.41
C PHE A 221 13.93 0.25 -10.45
N THR A 222 13.60 0.88 -11.57
CA THR A 222 13.68 2.34 -11.73
C THR A 222 12.31 2.90 -12.12
N LEU A 223 12.05 4.12 -11.66
CA LEU A 223 10.83 4.87 -11.96
C LEU A 223 11.22 6.26 -12.44
N SER A 224 10.38 6.82 -13.31
CA SER A 224 10.60 8.17 -13.83
C SER A 224 10.58 9.20 -12.71
N ASP A 225 11.32 10.29 -12.88
CA ASP A 225 11.33 11.40 -11.93
C ASP A 225 9.91 11.96 -11.73
N GLY A 226 9.14 12.03 -12.82
CA GLY A 226 7.73 12.44 -12.77
C GLY A 226 6.86 11.55 -11.88
N PHE A 227 7.08 10.23 -11.89
CA PHE A 227 6.41 9.31 -10.97
C PHE A 227 6.78 9.57 -9.52
N ARG A 228 8.09 9.72 -9.22
CA ARG A 228 8.55 9.95 -7.85
C ARG A 228 8.05 11.30 -7.31
N ILE A 229 8.01 12.33 -8.14
CA ILE A 229 7.44 13.64 -7.79
C ILE A 229 5.94 13.52 -7.49
N ALA A 230 5.18 12.88 -8.36
CA ALA A 230 3.74 12.68 -8.16
C ALA A 230 3.46 11.91 -6.85
N LEU A 231 4.23 10.85 -6.59
CA LEU A 231 4.13 10.06 -5.37
C LEU A 231 4.48 10.88 -4.12
N GLY A 232 5.57 11.64 -4.13
CA GLY A 232 5.98 12.51 -3.02
C GLY A 232 4.92 13.58 -2.70
N ASN A 233 4.35 14.19 -3.73
CA ASN A 233 3.29 15.20 -3.58
C ASN A 233 2.00 14.60 -3.02
N ALA A 234 1.58 13.43 -3.53
CA ALA A 234 0.41 12.72 -3.04
C ALA A 234 0.59 12.33 -1.56
N HIS A 235 1.73 11.72 -1.22
CA HIS A 235 2.04 11.33 0.16
C HIS A 235 2.05 12.53 1.12
N THR A 236 2.65 13.66 0.71
CA THR A 236 2.66 14.89 1.52
C THR A 236 1.25 15.41 1.73
N THR A 237 0.43 15.44 0.69
CA THR A 237 -0.98 15.89 0.77
C THR A 237 -1.78 15.04 1.74
N ILE A 238 -1.72 13.71 1.58
CA ILE A 238 -2.41 12.75 2.45
C ILE A 238 -1.97 12.91 3.90
N THR A 239 -0.67 13.08 4.15
CA THR A 239 -0.11 13.16 5.51
C THR A 239 -0.51 14.47 6.21
N VAL A 240 -0.45 15.63 5.53
CA VAL A 240 -0.57 16.95 6.18
C VAL A 240 -2.03 17.47 6.20
N GLY A 241 -3.00 16.86 5.51
CA GLY A 241 -4.41 17.27 5.61
C GLY A 241 -5.40 16.62 4.63
N GLY A 242 -6.34 15.83 5.17
CA GLY A 242 -7.61 15.46 4.53
C GLY A 242 -7.84 13.96 4.29
N THR A 243 -8.70 13.33 5.09
CA THR A 243 -9.28 11.99 4.86
C THR A 243 -10.17 11.97 3.60
N GLY A 244 -9.89 11.12 2.61
CA GLY A 244 -10.71 11.03 1.40
C GLY A 244 -10.73 9.63 0.78
N GLY A 245 -11.61 8.76 1.26
CA GLY A 245 -11.99 7.52 0.57
C GLY A 245 -12.47 7.82 -0.85
N GLY A 246 -12.13 6.92 -1.78
CA GLY A 246 -12.13 7.13 -3.21
C GLY A 246 -13.40 7.75 -3.83
N GLY A 247 -13.16 8.66 -4.78
CA GLY A 247 -14.18 9.18 -5.69
C GLY A 247 -13.91 10.59 -6.18
N GLY A 248 -12.97 10.75 -7.11
CA GLY A 248 -12.93 11.90 -8.03
C GLY A 248 -12.36 13.22 -7.48
N THR A 249 -11.36 13.73 -8.20
CA THR A 249 -10.96 15.14 -8.34
C THR A 249 -11.13 16.05 -7.11
N GLY A 250 -10.05 16.28 -6.37
CA GLY A 250 -10.02 17.33 -5.35
C GLY A 250 -8.75 17.32 -4.52
N ASN A 251 -7.77 18.11 -4.96
CA ASN A 251 -6.47 18.33 -4.34
C ASN A 251 -6.59 18.91 -2.93
N GLY A 252 -5.65 18.59 -2.04
CA GLY A 252 -5.12 19.58 -1.09
C GLY A 252 -5.13 19.20 0.40
N GLY A 253 -4.03 19.55 1.05
CA GLY A 253 -4.01 19.89 2.46
C GLY A 253 -2.66 19.72 3.12
N GLY A 254 -1.94 20.81 3.38
CA GLY A 254 -0.77 20.78 4.23
C GLY A 254 -0.34 22.13 4.78
N SER A 255 -1.12 22.62 5.75
CA SER A 255 -0.87 23.77 6.64
C SER A 255 -0.45 25.09 6.00
N GLY A 256 -1.33 25.62 5.15
CA GLY A 256 -1.64 27.05 5.10
C GLY A 256 -3.15 27.16 5.25
N THR A 257 -3.63 28.17 5.97
CA THR A 257 -5.04 28.61 6.03
C THR A 257 -5.82 28.16 4.77
N GLY A 258 -6.78 27.23 4.91
CA GLY A 258 -7.42 26.54 3.77
C GLY A 258 -7.82 27.49 2.65
N GLY A 259 -7.15 27.37 1.49
CA GLY A 259 -7.39 28.21 0.33
C GLY A 259 -8.56 27.70 -0.50
N THR A 260 -9.37 28.62 -1.02
CA THR A 260 -10.52 28.32 -1.89
C THR A 260 -10.16 28.30 -3.38
N TYR A 261 -8.88 28.47 -3.73
CA TYR A 261 -8.47 28.75 -5.11
C TYR A 261 -7.99 27.50 -5.85
N THR A 262 -8.29 27.45 -7.14
CA THR A 262 -7.67 26.53 -8.10
C THR A 262 -6.48 27.21 -8.76
N LEU A 263 -5.28 26.75 -8.44
CA LEU A 263 -4.04 27.23 -8.99
C LEU A 263 -3.72 26.54 -10.32
N THR A 264 -3.54 27.32 -11.38
CA THR A 264 -3.03 26.85 -12.68
C THR A 264 -1.59 27.32 -12.86
N LEU A 265 -0.70 26.40 -13.19
CA LEU A 265 0.70 26.66 -13.50
C LEU A 265 0.92 26.52 -15.01
N ASN A 266 1.36 27.60 -15.63
CA ASN A 266 1.81 27.60 -17.02
C ASN A 266 3.33 27.71 -17.04
N VAL A 267 3.98 26.66 -17.56
CA VAL A 267 5.44 26.56 -17.62
C VAL A 267 5.90 26.80 -19.06
N ASN A 268 6.92 27.64 -19.22
CA ASN A 268 7.66 27.80 -20.47
C ASN A 268 9.16 27.66 -20.20
N ALA A 269 9.78 26.68 -20.84
CA ALA A 269 11.22 26.42 -20.79
C ALA A 269 11.82 26.65 -22.17
N GLY A 270 12.68 27.66 -22.33
CA GLY A 270 13.41 27.91 -23.58
C GLY A 270 12.51 28.15 -24.79
N GLY A 271 11.27 28.65 -24.60
CA GLY A 271 10.30 28.87 -25.67
C GLY A 271 9.31 27.71 -25.88
N VAL A 272 9.48 26.58 -25.18
CA VAL A 272 8.55 25.44 -25.22
C VAL A 272 7.55 25.56 -24.08
N VAL A 273 6.27 25.61 -24.42
CA VAL A 273 5.16 25.68 -23.44
C VAL A 273 4.75 24.26 -23.06
N ALA A 274 4.80 23.94 -21.76
CA ALA A 274 4.29 22.68 -21.24
C ALA A 274 2.76 22.74 -21.04
N PRO A 275 2.06 21.58 -21.06
CA PRO A 275 0.67 21.52 -20.65
C PRO A 275 0.46 22.17 -19.27
N PRO A 276 -0.63 22.90 -19.05
CA PRO A 276 -0.90 23.55 -17.78
C PRO A 276 -1.11 22.50 -16.67
N VAL A 277 -0.49 22.72 -15.52
CA VAL A 277 -0.69 21.90 -14.31
C VAL A 277 -1.72 22.59 -13.44
N THR A 278 -2.68 21.84 -12.90
CA THR A 278 -3.73 22.40 -12.01
C THR A 278 -3.66 21.77 -10.63
N ILE A 279 -3.77 22.62 -9.60
CA ILE A 279 -3.69 22.27 -8.19
C ILE A 279 -4.89 22.94 -7.50
N THR A 280 -5.83 22.18 -6.95
CA THR A 280 -7.02 22.75 -6.28
C THR A 280 -6.79 23.01 -4.78
N ASN A 281 -7.65 23.79 -4.12
CA ASN A 281 -7.57 24.09 -2.69
C ASN A 281 -6.22 24.67 -2.23
N VAL A 282 -5.64 25.57 -3.03
CA VAL A 282 -4.36 26.23 -2.71
C VAL A 282 -4.63 27.55 -2.00
N PRO A 283 -4.00 27.84 -0.84
CA PRO A 283 -4.02 29.18 -0.25
C PRO A 283 -3.44 30.19 -1.24
N LYS A 284 -4.21 31.25 -1.49
CA LYS A 284 -3.69 32.36 -2.30
C LYS A 284 -2.84 33.25 -1.39
N PRO A 285 -1.57 33.51 -1.74
CA PRO A 285 -0.76 34.46 -1.00
C PRO A 285 -1.44 35.83 -0.93
N SER A 286 -1.34 36.46 0.23
CA SER A 286 -1.84 37.81 0.47
C SER A 286 -0.84 38.87 0.00
N THR A 287 0.45 38.50 -0.08
CA THR A 287 1.55 39.40 -0.45
C THR A 287 2.57 38.73 -1.35
N GLN A 288 3.36 39.54 -2.07
CA GLN A 288 4.49 39.06 -2.85
C GLN A 288 5.57 38.38 -2.00
N ALA A 289 5.83 38.87 -0.79
CA ALA A 289 6.82 38.28 0.10
C ALA A 289 6.44 36.85 0.51
N GLU A 290 5.16 36.63 0.82
CA GLU A 290 4.61 35.30 1.13
C GLU A 290 4.74 34.35 -0.06
N PHE A 291 4.27 34.78 -1.24
CA PHE A 291 4.40 34.00 -2.47
C PHE A 291 5.86 33.61 -2.77
N CYS A 292 6.79 34.57 -2.76
CA CYS A 292 8.18 34.28 -3.10
C CYS A 292 8.88 33.41 -2.05
N SER A 293 8.47 33.49 -0.78
CA SER A 293 8.96 32.59 0.27
C SER A 293 8.51 31.16 -0.02
N GLU A 294 7.26 30.94 -0.44
CA GLU A 294 6.75 29.62 -0.83
C GLU A 294 7.45 29.07 -2.07
N ILE A 295 7.73 29.90 -3.08
CA ILE A 295 8.41 29.46 -4.32
C ILE A 295 9.85 28.96 -4.05
N THR A 296 10.53 29.60 -3.10
CA THR A 296 11.92 29.25 -2.74
C THR A 296 12.00 28.14 -1.68
N ASN A 297 10.89 27.75 -1.08
CA ASN A 297 10.84 26.74 -0.04
C ASN A 297 10.74 25.33 -0.65
N PRO A 298 11.74 24.45 -0.45
CA PRO A 298 11.74 23.09 -0.98
C PRO A 298 10.68 22.17 -0.38
N SER A 299 10.06 22.59 0.72
CA SER A 299 8.94 21.88 1.33
C SER A 299 7.57 22.45 0.90
N SER A 300 7.55 23.47 0.03
CA SER A 300 6.31 24.04 -0.51
C SER A 300 5.78 23.22 -1.68
N GLY A 301 4.47 22.96 -1.70
CA GLY A 301 3.79 22.27 -2.80
C GLY A 301 3.77 23.04 -4.13
N ILE A 302 4.19 24.31 -4.14
CA ILE A 302 4.34 25.14 -5.34
C ILE A 302 5.79 25.58 -5.61
N GLY A 303 6.74 25.10 -4.79
CA GLY A 303 8.15 25.44 -4.84
C GLY A 303 8.81 24.99 -6.15
N LEU A 304 9.77 25.77 -6.64
CA LEU A 304 10.52 25.46 -7.87
C LEU A 304 11.86 24.77 -7.63
N THR A 305 12.17 24.43 -6.38
CA THR A 305 13.48 23.90 -6.00
C THR A 305 13.66 22.44 -6.41
N GLN A 306 14.21 22.30 -7.62
CA GLN A 306 15.05 21.24 -8.20
C GLN A 306 14.54 19.78 -8.28
N ALA A 307 14.18 19.40 -9.51
CA ALA A 307 14.71 18.20 -10.16
C ALA A 307 14.99 18.55 -11.64
N VAL A 308 16.26 18.53 -12.05
CA VAL A 308 16.64 18.60 -13.46
C VAL A 308 16.67 17.16 -13.98
N PRO A 309 15.79 16.75 -14.91
CA PRO A 309 15.76 15.36 -15.35
C PRO A 309 17.08 14.97 -16.02
N GLY A 310 17.76 13.94 -15.50
CA GLY A 310 18.86 13.25 -16.20
C GLY A 310 20.22 13.95 -16.27
N GLY A 311 20.50 14.99 -15.46
CA GLY A 311 21.81 15.66 -15.43
C GLY A 311 22.08 16.42 -14.13
N SER A 312 23.34 16.79 -13.88
CA SER A 312 23.69 17.74 -12.82
C SER A 312 23.32 19.15 -13.29
N GLY A 313 22.57 19.91 -12.50
CA GLY A 313 22.17 21.26 -12.86
C GLY A 313 21.55 22.03 -11.70
N THR A 314 21.48 23.34 -11.82
CA THR A 314 20.91 24.24 -10.82
C THR A 314 19.81 25.11 -11.43
N LEU A 315 18.64 25.15 -10.80
CA LEU A 315 17.61 26.14 -11.10
C LEU A 315 17.83 27.34 -10.19
N THR A 316 18.08 28.51 -10.78
CA THR A 316 18.27 29.78 -10.07
C THR A 316 17.09 30.70 -10.34
N ILE A 317 16.39 31.16 -9.30
CA ILE A 317 15.28 32.11 -9.46
C ILE A 317 15.88 33.50 -9.69
N ASN A 318 15.59 34.10 -10.85
CA ASN A 318 16.07 35.44 -11.22
C ASN A 318 15.12 36.53 -10.71
N SER A 319 13.82 36.28 -10.77
CA SER A 319 12.80 37.20 -10.26
C SER A 319 11.55 36.44 -9.84
N CYS A 320 10.85 37.01 -8.88
CA CYS A 320 9.57 36.53 -8.38
C CYS A 320 8.68 37.74 -8.08
N ALA A 321 7.48 37.73 -8.65
CA ALA A 321 6.49 38.78 -8.49
C ALA A 321 5.10 38.18 -8.25
N PHE A 322 4.26 38.89 -7.51
CA PHE A 322 2.87 38.49 -7.27
C PHE A 322 1.98 39.72 -7.26
N SER A 323 0.91 39.69 -8.03
CA SER A 323 -0.07 40.77 -8.10
C SER A 323 -1.48 40.21 -8.30
N GLY A 324 -2.41 40.62 -7.42
CA GLY A 324 -3.81 40.21 -7.47
C GLY A 324 -4.00 38.70 -7.30
N ASN A 325 -4.16 38.00 -8.42
CA ASN A 325 -4.38 36.55 -8.51
C ASN A 325 -3.29 35.83 -9.32
N THR A 326 -2.21 36.54 -9.68
CA THR A 326 -1.19 36.01 -10.55
C THR A 326 0.20 36.19 -9.96
N GLY A 327 0.91 35.07 -9.83
CA GLY A 327 2.34 35.02 -9.57
C GLY A 327 3.12 34.82 -10.87
N SER A 328 4.30 35.41 -10.97
CA SER A 328 5.21 35.23 -12.10
C SER A 328 6.62 35.00 -11.58
N VAL A 329 7.22 33.90 -12.00
CA VAL A 329 8.58 33.53 -11.64
C VAL A 329 9.40 33.36 -12.90
N SER A 330 10.53 34.06 -12.96
CA SER A 330 11.56 33.84 -13.98
C SER A 330 12.75 33.18 -13.32
N ALA A 331 13.21 32.08 -13.90
CA ALA A 331 14.35 31.31 -13.42
C ALA A 331 15.30 30.97 -14.57
N THR A 332 16.53 30.64 -14.20
CA THR A 332 17.58 30.17 -15.09
C THR A 332 17.89 28.73 -14.72
N LEU A 333 17.67 27.80 -15.66
CA LEU A 333 18.11 26.43 -15.51
C LEU A 333 19.51 26.28 -16.11
N THR A 334 20.50 26.02 -15.25
CA THR A 334 21.88 25.72 -15.66
C THR A 334 22.08 24.22 -15.62
N ILE A 335 22.33 23.61 -16.77
CA ILE A 335 22.68 22.19 -16.91
C ILE A 335 24.19 22.13 -17.03
N THR A 336 24.87 21.29 -16.24
CA THR A 336 26.35 21.15 -16.24
C THR A 336 26.82 19.81 -16.82
N SER A 337 25.92 18.85 -17.02
CA SER A 337 26.19 17.54 -17.65
C SER A 337 24.91 17.01 -18.31
N PRO A 338 24.97 16.35 -19.49
CA PRO A 338 26.17 16.00 -20.28
C PRO A 338 26.72 17.15 -21.14
N VAL A 339 25.99 18.25 -21.29
CA VAL A 339 26.42 19.47 -22.01
C VAL A 339 26.09 20.69 -21.15
N ALA A 340 27.05 21.59 -20.99
CA ALA A 340 26.84 22.84 -20.28
C ALA A 340 25.92 23.75 -21.09
N MET A 341 24.72 24.02 -20.58
CA MET A 341 23.77 24.92 -21.23
C MET A 341 22.90 25.67 -20.22
N THR A 342 22.34 26.79 -20.66
CA THR A 342 21.47 27.63 -19.86
C THR A 342 20.15 27.81 -20.56
N VAL A 343 19.06 27.44 -19.89
CA VAL A 343 17.70 27.53 -20.44
C VAL A 343 16.91 28.55 -19.62
N PRO A 344 16.37 29.62 -20.25
CA PRO A 344 15.46 30.52 -19.55
C PRO A 344 14.17 29.77 -19.24
N TYR A 345 13.67 29.95 -18.03
CA TYR A 345 12.50 29.24 -17.52
C TYR A 345 11.52 30.25 -16.93
N THR A 346 10.26 30.17 -17.29
CA THR A 346 9.21 31.05 -16.77
C THR A 346 8.02 30.23 -16.33
N VAL A 347 7.47 30.59 -15.17
CA VAL A 347 6.26 29.96 -14.62
C VAL A 347 5.29 31.04 -14.21
N THR A 348 4.07 30.92 -14.72
CA THR A 348 2.94 31.77 -14.32
C THR A 348 2.01 30.97 -13.44
N TYR A 349 1.73 31.50 -12.25
CA TYR A 349 0.86 30.93 -11.23
C TYR A 349 -0.46 31.72 -11.24
N THR A 350 -1.56 31.11 -11.64
CA THR A 350 -2.87 31.79 -11.70
C THR A 350 -3.84 31.16 -10.71
N TYR A 351 -4.25 31.92 -9.71
CA TYR A 351 -5.20 31.50 -8.68
C TYR A 351 -6.63 31.87 -9.12
N ASN A 352 -7.43 30.86 -9.45
CA ASN A 352 -8.82 31.00 -9.91
C ASN A 352 -9.81 30.71 -8.78
#